data_AF-A0A4Q3ALE7-F1
#
_entry.id   AF-A0A4Q3ALE7-F1
#
_cell.length_a   1.000
_cell.length_b   1.000
_cell.length_c   1.000
_cell.angle_alpha   90.00
_cell.angle_beta   90.00
_cell.angle_gamma   90.00
#
_symmetry.space_group_name_H-M   'P 1'
#
loop_
_entity.id
_entity.type
_entity.pdbx_description
1 polymer ?
#
loop_
_entity_poly.entity_id
_entity_poly.type
_entity_poly.pdbx_seq_one_letter_code
_entity_poly.pdbx_strand_id
1 'polypeptide(L)'
;SRLVLIELPGCMRYEGIPVRRARVHARCAESLSRVLASLASTHPAILGEFAGVFNDRAMRGGSTPSLHARGAAIDLAPDSNGNRTHWPLAATMSFEVMEAFAKEGWLPAGAFWGRDAMHFQATR
;
A
#
# COMPACT_ATOMS: atom_id res chain seq x y z
N SER A 1 4.70 -17.69 -3.76
CA SER A 1 5.20 -16.36 -4.15
C SER A 1 6.66 -16.25 -3.76
N ARG A 2 7.53 -15.64 -4.59
CA ARG A 2 8.93 -15.37 -4.18
C ARG A 2 8.95 -14.09 -3.36
N LEU A 3 8.84 -14.22 -2.04
CA LEU A 3 8.84 -13.09 -1.12
C LEU A 3 10.28 -12.75 -0.70
N VAL A 4 10.58 -11.46 -0.61
CA VAL A 4 11.83 -10.91 -0.09
C VAL A 4 11.52 -9.88 1.00
N LEU A 5 12.47 -9.63 1.89
CA LEU A 5 12.38 -8.56 2.87
C LEU A 5 12.87 -7.25 2.23
N ILE A 6 12.11 -6.18 2.40
CA ILE A 6 12.58 -4.81 2.17
C ILE A 6 12.67 -4.07 3.49
N GLU A 7 13.55 -3.08 3.57
CA GLU A 7 13.57 -2.12 4.66
C GLU A 7 12.48 -1.07 4.45
N LEU A 8 11.82 -0.66 5.52
CA LEU A 8 10.78 0.37 5.53
C LEU A 8 11.34 1.68 6.10
N PRO A 9 10.87 2.85 5.61
CA PRO A 9 11.14 4.13 6.26
C PRO A 9 10.82 4.12 7.76
N GLY A 10 11.65 4.83 8.55
CA GLY A 10 11.55 4.84 10.01
C GLY A 10 10.24 5.43 10.57
N CYS A 11 9.44 6.11 9.75
CA CYS A 11 8.13 6.64 10.15
C CYS A 11 7.03 5.57 10.20
N MET A 12 7.21 4.41 9.57
CA MET A 12 6.15 3.42 9.37
C MET A 12 5.79 2.67 10.65
N ARG A 13 4.48 2.50 10.88
CA ARG A 13 3.93 1.74 12.02
C ARG A 13 2.81 0.83 11.56
N TYR A 14 2.79 -0.40 12.07
CA TYR A 14 1.68 -1.33 11.90
C TYR A 14 0.90 -1.40 13.22
N GLU A 15 -0.38 -1.01 13.18
CA GLU A 15 -1.22 -0.91 14.40
C GLU A 15 -0.56 -0.06 15.51
N GLY A 16 0.09 1.05 15.10
CA GLY A 16 0.81 1.95 16.01
C GLY A 16 2.23 1.49 16.41
N ILE A 17 2.59 0.24 16.15
CA ILE A 17 3.89 -0.34 16.49
C ILE A 17 4.90 -0.08 15.37
N PRO A 18 6.09 0.51 15.66
CA PRO A 18 7.13 0.72 14.65
C PRO A 18 7.52 -0.57 13.94
N VAL A 19 7.57 -0.52 12.62
CA VAL A 19 7.96 -1.66 11.78
C VAL A 19 9.10 -1.26 10.85
N ARG A 20 10.13 -2.09 10.78
CA ARG A 20 11.34 -1.80 9.99
C ARG A 20 11.41 -2.58 8.68
N ARG A 21 10.66 -3.68 8.56
CA ARG A 21 10.74 -4.57 7.41
C ARG A 21 9.37 -5.10 7.03
N ALA A 22 9.15 -5.30 5.74
CA ALA A 22 7.99 -6.01 5.22
C ALA A 22 8.40 -7.09 4.22
N ARG A 23 7.59 -8.15 4.13
CA ARG A 23 7.70 -9.15 3.07
C ARG A 23 6.94 -8.66 1.84
N VAL A 24 7.62 -8.66 0.70
CA VAL A 24 7.11 -8.15 -0.58
C VAL A 24 7.47 -9.14 -1.67
N HIS A 25 6.68 -9.24 -2.73
CA HIS A 25 7.05 -10.02 -3.90
C HIS A 25 8.36 -9.48 -4.51
N ALA A 26 9.27 -10.38 -4.92
CA ALA A 26 10.58 -10.00 -5.44
C ALA A 26 10.50 -9.00 -6.62
N ARG A 27 9.52 -9.16 -7.52
CA ARG A 27 9.29 -8.24 -8.66
C ARG A 27 8.79 -6.84 -8.24
N CYS A 28 8.27 -6.70 -7.03
CA CYS A 28 7.69 -5.47 -6.50
C CYS A 28 8.61 -4.76 -5.51
N ALA A 29 9.67 -5.43 -5.05
CA ALA A 29 10.51 -4.97 -3.96
C ALA A 29 11.21 -3.63 -4.27
N GLU A 30 11.83 -3.52 -5.45
CA GLU A 30 12.57 -2.31 -5.83
C GLU A 30 11.65 -1.11 -6.04
N SER A 31 10.56 -1.28 -6.81
CA SER A 31 9.62 -0.20 -7.08
C SER A 31 8.92 0.27 -5.80
N LEU A 32 8.48 -0.65 -4.94
CA LEU A 32 7.92 -0.28 -3.64
C LEU A 32 8.92 0.50 -2.78
N SER A 33 10.18 0.07 -2.74
CA SER A 33 11.22 0.77 -1.97
C SER A 33 11.42 2.20 -2.47
N ARG A 34 11.38 2.44 -3.79
CA ARG A 34 11.47 3.79 -4.38
C ARG A 34 10.26 4.67 -4.02
N VAL A 35 9.04 4.12 -4.08
CA VAL A 35 7.83 4.85 -3.67
C VAL A 35 7.90 5.24 -2.20
N LEU A 36 8.23 4.30 -1.32
CA LEU A 36 8.29 4.56 0.12
C LEU A 36 9.38 5.57 0.46
N ALA A 37 10.54 5.49 -0.19
CA ALA A 37 11.62 6.46 0.00
C ALA A 37 11.23 7.88 -0.46
N SER A 38 10.54 8.02 -1.60
CA SER A 38 10.14 9.33 -2.12
C SER A 38 9.06 10.02 -1.26
N LEU A 39 8.23 9.23 -0.59
CA LEU A 39 7.17 9.72 0.29
C LEU A 39 7.60 9.90 1.75
N ALA A 40 8.73 9.32 2.17
CA ALA A 40 9.15 9.29 3.58
C ALA A 40 9.28 10.67 4.23
N SER A 41 9.75 11.68 3.49
CA SER A 41 9.94 13.04 3.99
C SER A 41 8.71 13.93 3.83
N THR A 42 7.86 13.65 2.83
CA THR A 42 6.74 14.52 2.44
C THR A 42 5.40 14.07 3.02
N HIS A 43 5.20 12.75 3.16
CA HIS A 43 3.97 12.14 3.64
C HIS A 43 4.21 11.14 4.79
N PRO A 44 5.00 11.49 5.83
CA PRO A 44 5.33 10.56 6.90
C PRO A 44 4.11 10.11 7.72
N ALA A 45 3.05 10.92 7.79
CA ALA A 45 1.81 10.55 8.48
C ALA A 45 1.06 9.43 7.74
N ILE A 46 0.95 9.51 6.41
CA ILE A 46 0.30 8.48 5.58
C ILE A 46 1.10 7.17 5.65
N LEU A 47 2.42 7.24 5.53
CA LEU A 47 3.28 6.05 5.67
C LEU A 47 3.27 5.50 7.11
N GLY A 48 3.08 6.38 8.09
CA GLY A 48 3.00 6.03 9.51
C GLY A 48 1.81 5.14 9.84
N GLU A 49 0.73 5.22 9.07
CA GLU A 49 -0.45 4.36 9.20
C GLU A 49 -0.37 3.19 8.20
N PHE A 50 0.62 2.33 8.37
CA PHE A 50 0.85 1.20 7.47
C PHE A 50 -0.03 0.00 7.82
N ALA A 51 -0.76 -0.53 6.84
CA ALA A 51 -1.70 -1.64 7.03
C ALA A 51 -1.28 -2.95 6.33
N GLY A 52 -0.04 -3.03 5.86
CA GLY A 52 0.59 -4.28 5.45
C GLY A 52 0.85 -4.39 3.94
N VAL A 53 1.79 -5.28 3.59
CA VAL A 53 2.08 -5.70 2.21
C VAL A 53 1.68 -7.16 1.99
N PHE A 54 2.28 -8.07 2.74
CA PHE A 54 1.98 -9.49 2.65
C PHE A 54 1.08 -9.97 3.78
N ASN A 55 -0.03 -10.60 3.42
CA ASN A 55 -0.92 -11.31 4.32
C ASN A 55 -1.53 -12.50 3.58
N ASP A 56 -1.22 -13.72 4.01
CA ASP A 56 -1.71 -14.95 3.38
C ASP A 56 -3.17 -15.20 3.74
N ARG A 57 -4.07 -14.53 3.01
CA ARG A 57 -5.51 -14.59 3.20
C ARG A 57 -6.27 -14.58 1.89
N ALA A 58 -7.47 -15.14 1.92
CA ALA A 58 -8.46 -14.93 0.87
C ALA A 58 -8.91 -13.46 0.82
N MET A 59 -9.41 -13.05 -0.34
CA MET A 59 -10.14 -11.79 -0.48
C MET A 59 -11.35 -11.76 0.46
N ARG A 60 -11.66 -10.58 1.00
CA ARG A 60 -12.85 -10.41 1.85
C ARG A 60 -14.10 -10.76 1.04
N GLY A 61 -14.90 -11.71 1.54
CA GLY A 61 -16.16 -12.13 0.92
C GLY A 61 -16.02 -13.09 -0.27
N GLY A 62 -14.85 -13.71 -0.48
CA GLY A 62 -14.65 -14.69 -1.55
C GLY A 62 -13.58 -15.73 -1.20
N SER A 63 -13.30 -16.63 -2.15
CA SER A 63 -12.30 -17.70 -2.02
C SER A 63 -11.01 -17.44 -2.79
N THR A 64 -10.99 -16.41 -3.65
CA THR A 64 -9.79 -16.06 -4.43
C THR A 64 -8.71 -15.46 -3.53
N PRO A 65 -7.44 -15.85 -3.67
CA PRO A 65 -6.34 -15.26 -2.91
C PRO A 65 -6.24 -13.74 -3.13
N SER A 66 -6.08 -13.00 -2.04
CA SER A 66 -5.85 -11.56 -2.10
C SER A 66 -4.52 -11.24 -2.81
N LEU A 67 -4.39 -10.04 -3.37
CA LEU A 67 -3.09 -9.56 -3.86
C LEU A 67 -2.08 -9.40 -2.73
N HIS A 68 -2.53 -9.16 -1.50
CA HIS A 68 -1.68 -9.23 -0.31
C HIS A 68 -1.13 -10.63 -0.08
N ALA A 69 -1.86 -11.70 -0.42
CA ALA A 69 -1.34 -13.08 -0.32
C ALA A 69 -0.19 -13.35 -1.31
N ARG A 70 -0.03 -12.47 -2.32
CA ARG A 70 1.08 -12.52 -3.27
C ARG A 70 2.22 -11.56 -2.93
N GLY A 71 2.06 -10.69 -1.93
CA GLY A 71 3.01 -9.62 -1.60
C GLY A 71 3.09 -8.55 -2.68
N ALA A 72 2.02 -8.37 -3.45
CA ALA A 72 1.95 -7.48 -4.61
C ALA A 72 0.92 -6.35 -4.43
N ALA A 73 0.54 -6.07 -3.17
CA ALA A 73 -0.32 -4.97 -2.79
C ALA A 73 0.17 -4.34 -1.47
N ILE A 74 -0.13 -3.07 -1.25
CA ILE A 74 0.15 -2.36 0.00
C ILE A 74 -1.06 -1.50 0.39
N ASP A 75 -1.37 -1.49 1.70
CA ASP A 75 -2.39 -0.62 2.28
C ASP A 75 -1.76 0.48 3.16
N LEU A 76 -2.21 1.73 3.00
CA LEU A 76 -1.75 2.92 3.75
C LEU A 76 -2.92 3.78 4.24
N ALA A 77 -2.80 4.34 5.44
CA ALA A 77 -3.80 5.21 6.08
C ALA A 77 -5.25 4.66 5.99
N PRO A 78 -5.50 3.42 6.45
CA PRO A 78 -6.77 2.73 6.24
C PRO A 78 -7.96 3.43 6.90
N ASP A 79 -7.73 4.16 8.00
CA ASP A 79 -8.78 4.76 8.82
C ASP A 79 -9.56 5.82 8.03
N SER A 80 -8.87 6.65 7.25
CA SER A 80 -9.51 7.66 6.39
C SER A 80 -9.68 7.20 4.93
N ASN A 81 -9.11 6.06 4.52
CA ASN A 81 -9.04 5.64 3.11
C ASN A 81 -9.58 4.24 2.81
N GLY A 82 -10.40 3.70 3.71
CA GLY A 82 -10.93 2.34 3.62
C GLY A 82 -11.69 2.01 2.33
N ASN A 83 -11.89 0.71 2.10
CA ASN A 83 -12.48 0.11 0.89
C ASN A 83 -13.79 0.76 0.41
N ARG A 84 -14.65 1.25 1.31
CA ARG A 84 -15.95 1.85 0.96
C ARG A 84 -15.94 3.38 0.95
N THR A 85 -14.82 4.00 1.28
CA THR A 85 -14.67 5.45 1.34
C THR A 85 -14.38 5.99 -0.06
N HIS A 86 -15.25 6.89 -0.55
CA HIS A 86 -15.12 7.45 -1.89
C HIS A 86 -13.95 8.42 -1.99
N TRP A 87 -13.15 8.27 -3.04
CA TRP A 87 -12.05 9.16 -3.37
C TRP A 87 -12.38 9.91 -4.68
N PRO A 88 -12.08 11.22 -4.82
CA PRO A 88 -11.32 12.07 -3.90
C PRO A 88 -12.16 12.90 -2.92
N LEU A 89 -13.47 12.63 -2.80
CA LEU A 89 -14.38 13.50 -2.04
C LEU A 89 -14.39 13.23 -0.53
N ALA A 90 -14.33 11.97 -0.09
CA ALA A 90 -14.44 11.59 1.32
C ALA A 90 -13.13 11.00 1.87
N ALA A 91 -12.42 10.22 1.06
CA ALA A 91 -11.11 9.69 1.39
C ALA A 91 -10.05 10.79 1.30
N THR A 92 -9.08 10.78 2.23
CA THR A 92 -8.11 11.88 2.40
C THR A 92 -6.73 11.59 1.79
N MET A 93 -6.55 10.45 1.13
CA MET A 93 -5.30 10.09 0.45
C MET A 93 -4.94 11.17 -0.57
N SER A 94 -3.72 11.69 -0.48
CA SER A 94 -3.27 12.78 -1.35
C SER A 94 -3.06 12.31 -2.79
N PHE A 95 -3.23 13.22 -3.74
CA PHE A 95 -2.98 12.95 -5.15
C PHE A 95 -1.51 12.57 -5.39
N GLU A 96 -0.60 13.20 -4.66
CA GLU A 96 0.84 12.97 -4.72
C GLU A 96 1.21 11.53 -4.37
N VAL A 97 0.53 10.91 -3.40
CA VAL A 97 0.73 9.48 -3.08
C VAL A 97 0.22 8.61 -4.22
N MET A 98 -0.97 8.89 -4.76
CA MET A 98 -1.51 8.16 -5.92
C MET A 98 -0.55 8.21 -7.10
N GLU A 99 -0.02 9.38 -7.40
CA GLU A 99 0.95 9.59 -8.47
C GLU A 99 2.29 8.90 -8.22
N ALA A 100 2.80 8.92 -6.99
CA ALA A 100 4.06 8.26 -6.66
C ALA A 100 4.00 6.76 -6.95
N PHE A 101 2.89 6.11 -6.58
CA PHE A 101 2.65 4.71 -6.92
C PHE A 101 2.47 4.49 -8.44
N ALA A 102 1.68 5.33 -9.10
CA ALA A 102 1.44 5.21 -10.54
C ALA A 102 2.72 5.36 -11.37
N LYS A 103 3.62 6.28 -11.00
CA LYS A 103 4.93 6.48 -11.65
C LYS A 103 5.82 5.24 -11.61
N GLU A 104 5.66 4.42 -10.57
CA GLU A 104 6.41 3.17 -10.38
C GLU A 104 5.64 1.93 -10.89
N GLY A 105 4.56 2.14 -11.66
CA GLY A 105 3.80 1.07 -12.31
C GLY A 105 2.75 0.38 -11.44
N TRP A 106 2.47 0.92 -10.25
CA TRP A 106 1.40 0.43 -9.39
C TRP A 106 0.04 1.02 -9.80
N LEU A 107 -1.03 0.26 -9.60
CA LEU A 107 -2.40 0.71 -9.76
C LEU A 107 -2.90 1.26 -8.42
N PRO A 108 -3.12 2.59 -8.31
CA PRO A 108 -3.80 3.20 -7.16
C PRO A 108 -5.32 2.95 -7.23
N ALA A 109 -5.87 2.17 -6.31
CA ALA A 109 -7.30 1.82 -6.32
C ALA A 109 -8.21 3.04 -6.22
N GLY A 110 -7.86 4.03 -5.39
CA GLY A 110 -8.63 5.27 -5.28
C GLY A 110 -8.87 5.96 -6.62
N ALA A 111 -7.83 6.11 -7.44
CA ALA A 111 -7.94 6.76 -8.74
C ALA A 111 -8.62 5.88 -9.82
N PHE A 112 -8.45 4.56 -9.76
CA PHE A 112 -9.00 3.65 -10.77
C PHE A 112 -10.43 3.16 -10.46
N TRP A 113 -10.81 3.10 -9.19
CA TRP A 113 -12.09 2.54 -8.73
C TRP A 113 -12.98 3.57 -8.01
N GLY A 114 -12.47 4.78 -7.76
CA GLY A 114 -13.19 5.85 -7.05
C GLY A 114 -13.41 5.61 -5.56
N ARG A 115 -12.74 4.60 -4.98
CA ARG A 115 -12.77 4.20 -3.57
C ARG A 115 -11.56 3.32 -3.25
N ASP A 116 -11.42 2.89 -1.99
CA ASP A 116 -10.32 2.01 -1.56
C ASP A 116 -8.96 2.70 -1.73
N ALA A 117 -8.90 3.98 -1.38
CA ALA A 117 -7.73 4.82 -1.57
C ALA A 117 -6.51 4.39 -0.75
N MET A 118 -6.69 3.50 0.22
CA MET A 118 -5.60 2.86 0.95
C MET A 118 -4.81 1.88 0.09
N HIS A 119 -5.43 1.27 -0.92
CA HIS A 119 -4.92 0.09 -1.62
C HIS A 119 -4.16 0.44 -2.89
N PHE A 120 -2.95 -0.09 -3.01
CA PHE A 120 -2.12 0.02 -4.21
C PHE A 120 -1.64 -1.37 -4.62
N GLN A 121 -1.72 -1.71 -5.92
CA GLN A 121 -1.34 -3.05 -6.40
C GLN A 121 -0.45 -3.06 -7.64
N ALA A 122 0.49 -4.01 -7.70
CA ALA A 122 1.33 -4.29 -8.85
C ALA A 122 0.92 -5.63 -9.48
N THR A 123 0.21 -5.58 -10.60
CA THR A 123 -0.34 -6.77 -11.29
C THR A 123 0.12 -6.95 -12.72
N ARG A 124 1.06 -6.11 -13.17
CA ARG A 124 1.63 -6.10 -14.51
C ARG A 124 3.09 -6.56 -14.45
#